data_AF-A0A7C6ECJ3-F1
#
_entry.id   AF-A0A7C6ECJ3-F1
#
_cell.length_a   1.000
_cell.length_b   1.000
_cell.length_c   1.000
_cell.angle_alpha   90.00
_cell.angle_beta   90.00
_cell.angle_gamma   90.00
#
_symmetry.space_group_name_H-M   'P 1'
#
loop_
_entity.id
_entity.type
_entity.pdbx_description
1 polymer ?
#
loop_
_entity_poly.entity_id
_entity_poly.type
_entity_poly.pdbx_seq_one_letter_code
_entity_poly.pdbx_strand_id
1 'polypeptide(L)' 'MKELFWICPNCGNRISFTNQLYEIFDHETGEAIFDPETGVFFHTLVCDGCCAEWVMAIGRMITRKGQE' A
#
# COMPACT_ATOMS: atom_id res chain seq x y z
N MET A 1 2.49 -2.24 -17.48
CA MET A 1 2.85 -2.15 -16.05
C MET A 1 3.60 -3.41 -15.65
N LYS A 2 4.56 -3.31 -14.73
CA LYS A 2 5.19 -4.50 -14.12
C LYS A 2 4.31 -4.96 -12.96
N GLU A 3 4.02 -6.26 -12.90
CA GLU A 3 3.27 -6.84 -11.79
C GLU A 3 4.13 -6.93 -10.53
N LEU A 4 3.54 -6.57 -9.39
CA LEU A 4 4.15 -6.55 -8.06
C LEU A 4 3.56 -7.68 -7.21
N PHE A 5 4.47 -8.44 -6.60
CA PHE A 5 4.13 -9.68 -5.92
C PHE A 5 4.70 -9.75 -4.51
N TRP A 6 3.90 -10.30 -3.62
CA TRP A 6 4.24 -10.56 -2.23
C TRP A 6 4.23 -12.08 -2.00
N ILE A 7 5.17 -12.60 -1.20
CA ILE A 7 5.16 -14.01 -0.77
C ILE A 7 4.57 -14.09 0.63
N CYS A 8 3.47 -14.83 0.78
CA CYS A 8 2.83 -15.03 2.07
C CYS A 8 3.81 -15.74 3.03
N PRO A 9 4.19 -15.13 4.17
CA PRO A 9 5.08 -15.78 5.12
C PRO A 9 4.45 -16.97 5.84
N ASN A 10 3.11 -17.06 5.84
CA ASN A 10 2.38 -18.12 6.52
C ASN A 10 2.31 -19.42 5.68
N CYS A 11 2.06 -19.32 4.37
CA CYS A 11 1.86 -20.50 3.51
C CYS A 11 2.75 -20.54 2.26
N GLY A 12 3.57 -19.52 2.01
CA GLY A 12 4.47 -19.46 0.84
C GLY A 12 3.79 -19.08 -0.48
N ASN A 13 2.47 -18.90 -0.50
CA ASN A 13 1.77 -18.51 -1.73
C ASN A 13 2.17 -17.11 -2.22
N ARG A 14 2.18 -16.97 -3.54
CA ARG A 14 2.46 -15.72 -4.24
C ARG A 14 1.17 -14.94 -4.47
N ILE A 15 1.13 -13.70 -4.01
CA ILE A 15 -0.03 -12.80 -4.05
C ILE A 15 0.33 -11.59 -4.92
N SER A 16 -0.53 -11.22 -5.87
CA SER A 16 -0.39 -9.96 -6.61
C SER A 16 -1.08 -8.84 -5.84
N PHE A 17 -0.38 -7.72 -5.66
CA PHE A 17 -0.95 -6.52 -5.04
C PHE A 17 -0.87 -5.29 -5.96
N THR A 18 -0.67 -5.54 -7.26
CA THR A 18 -0.49 -4.50 -8.29
C THR A 18 -1.69 -3.56 -8.39
N ASN A 19 -2.91 -4.11 -8.34
CA ASN A 19 -4.14 -3.34 -8.49
C ASN A 19 -4.36 -2.43 -7.28
N GLN A 20 -4.20 -2.98 -6.08
CA GLN A 20 -4.32 -2.23 -4.82
C GLN A 20 -3.29 -1.10 -4.72
N LEU A 21 -2.10 -1.32 -5.28
CA LEU A 21 -1.11 -0.25 -5.40
C LEU A 21 -1.50 0.80 -6.43
N TYR A 22 -2.14 0.41 -7.53
CA TYR A 22 -2.53 1.35 -8.57
C TYR A 22 -3.67 2.26 -8.14
N GLU A 23 -4.55 1.78 -7.25
CA GLU A 23 -5.68 2.53 -6.68
C GLU A 23 -5.27 3.74 -5.83
N ILE A 24 -4.02 3.78 -5.34
CA ILE A 24 -3.54 4.92 -4.54
C ILE A 24 -2.91 6.04 -5.38
N PHE A 25 -2.86 5.90 -6.71
CA PHE A 25 -2.34 6.92 -7.61
C PHE A 25 -3.46 7.45 -8.50
N ASP A 26 -3.46 8.76 -8.72
CA ASP A 26 -4.28 9.38 -9.75
C ASP A 26 -3.84 8.90 -11.13
N HIS A 27 -4.80 8.44 -11.95
CA HIS A 27 -4.51 7.81 -13.23
C HIS A 27 -4.14 8.81 -14.33
N GLU A 28 -4.49 10.09 -14.17
CA GLU A 28 -4.20 11.14 -15.15
C GLU A 28 -2.83 11.78 -14.87
N THR A 29 -2.54 12.10 -13.61
CA THR A 29 -1.30 12.78 -13.21
C THR A 29 -0.20 11.81 -12.81
N GLY A 30 -0.54 10.61 -12.36
CA GLY A 30 0.40 9.65 -11.78
C GLY A 30 0.86 10.01 -10.37
N GLU A 31 0.22 10.99 -9.72
CA GLU A 31 0.53 11.42 -8.35
C GLU A 31 -0.15 10.53 -7.32
N ALA A 32 0.50 10.29 -6.19
CA ALA A 32 -0.12 9.55 -5.09
C ALA A 32 -1.22 10.40 -4.43
N ILE A 33 -2.39 9.80 -4.19
CA ILE A 33 -3.52 10.43 -3.49
C ILE A 33 -3.21 10.41 -2.00
N PHE A 34 -2.50 11.42 -1.49
CA PHE A 34 -2.00 11.49 -0.12
C PHE A 34 -2.68 12.60 0.70
N ASP A 35 -3.25 12.24 1.85
CA ASP A 35 -3.75 13.19 2.84
C ASP A 35 -2.72 13.42 3.96
N PRO A 36 -2.34 14.66 4.29
CA PRO A 36 -1.32 14.92 5.31
C PRO A 36 -1.68 14.48 6.72
N GLU A 37 -2.96 14.48 7.09
CA GLU A 37 -3.43 14.22 8.45
C GLU A 37 -3.68 12.73 8.70
N THR A 38 -4.14 12.02 7.67
CA THR A 38 -4.57 10.62 7.74
C THR A 38 -3.64 9.67 6.98
N GLY A 39 -2.89 10.17 5.99
CA GLY A 39 -1.99 9.39 5.15
C GLY A 39 -2.70 8.73 3.96
N VAL A 40 -2.31 7.51 3.63
CA VAL A 40 -2.89 6.70 2.55
C VAL A 40 -3.20 5.31 3.06
N PHE A 41 -4.45 4.91 2.92
CA PHE A 41 -4.86 3.53 3.18
C PHE A 41 -4.91 2.78 1.83
N PHE A 42 -4.02 1.81 1.62
CA PHE A 42 -3.90 1.15 0.32
C PHE A 42 -5.02 0.14 0.14
N HIS A 43 -5.14 -0.82 1.07
CA HIS A 43 -6.26 -1.75 1.27
C HIS A 43 -5.84 -2.86 2.25
N THR A 44 -6.78 -3.74 2.58
CA THR A 44 -6.47 -5.05 3.19
C THR A 44 -6.05 -6.01 2.07
N LEU A 45 -4.83 -6.55 2.15
CA LEU A 45 -4.34 -7.61 1.29
C LEU A 45 -4.71 -8.94 1.93
N VAL A 46 -5.35 -9.83 1.17
CA VAL A 46 -5.76 -11.16 1.64
C VAL A 46 -5.00 -12.23 0.86
N CYS A 47 -4.49 -13.23 1.57
CA CYS A 47 -3.89 -14.40 0.94
C CYS A 47 -4.96 -15.42 0.54
N ASP A 48 -5.14 -15.65 -0.76
CA ASP A 48 -6.10 -16.64 -1.28
C ASP A 48 -5.82 -18.08 -0.82
N GLY A 49 -4.60 -18.37 -0.36
CA GLY A 49 -4.21 -19.72 0.07
C GLY A 49 -4.52 -20.07 1.51
N CYS A 50 -4.40 -19.10 2.42
CA CYS A 50 -4.53 -19.35 3.86
C CYS A 50 -5.37 -18.31 4.60
N CYS A 51 -5.99 -17.38 3.87
CA CYS A 51 -6.81 -16.28 4.39
C CYS A 51 -6.07 -15.37 5.40
N ALA A 52 -4.74 -15.40 5.43
CA ALA A 52 -3.98 -14.42 6.19
C ALA A 52 -4.17 -13.02 5.57
N GLU A 53 -4.28 -12.00 6.42
CA GLU A 53 -4.59 -10.64 6.00
C GLU A 53 -3.51 -9.65 6.47
N TRP A 54 -3.24 -8.62 5.66
CA TRP A 54 -2.37 -7.51 5.99
C TRP A 54 -3.05 -6.20 5.67
N VAL A 55 -2.76 -5.17 6.46
CA VAL A 55 -3.14 -3.79 6.14
C VAL A 55 -1.88 -3.05 5.75
N MET A 56 -1.86 -2.52 4.52
CA MET A 56 -0.79 -1.65 4.06
C MET A 56 -1.29 -0.20 4.05
N ALA A 57 -0.58 0.67 4.75
CA ALA A 57 -0.88 2.08 4.83
C ALA A 57 0.41 2.91 4.92
N ILE A 58 0.39 4.12 4.37
CA ILE A 58 1.35 5.17 4.70
C ILE A 58 0.67 6.06 5.74
N GLY A 59 1.32 6.25 6.89
CA GLY A 59 0.78 7.10 7.95
C GLY A 59 0.87 8.59 7.62
N ARG A 60 0.26 9.40 8.50
CA ARG A 60 0.30 10.88 8.42
C ARG A 60 1.72 11.45 8.28
N MET A 61 1.82 12.61 7.64
CA MET A 61 3.09 13.31 7.51
C MET A 61 3.53 13.88 8.87
N ILE A 62 4.79 13.67 9.25
CA ILE A 62 5.40 14.29 10.42
C ILE A 62 6.43 15.33 9.97
N THR A 63 6.08 16.60 10.04
CA THR A 63 7.02 17.71 9.82
C THR A 63 7.78 18.00 11.10
N ARG A 64 9.10 17.80 11.12
CA ARG A 64 9.93 18.33 12.21
C ARG A 64 10.13 19.82 11.95
N LYS A 65 9.52 20.69 12.76
CA LYS A 65 9.89 22.12 12.80
C LYS A 65 11.22 22.24 13.57
N GLY A 66 12.22 22.87 12.96
CA GLY A 66 13.42 23.36 13.65
C GLY A 66 14.67 22.48 13.55
N GLN A 67 15.43 22.66 12.48
CA GLN A 67 16.87 22.90 12.61
C GLN A 67 17.09 24.33 12.12
N GLU A 68 16.78 25.29 12.99
CA GLU A 68 17.43 26.61 12.93
C GLU A 68 18.84 26.47 13.53
#